data_AF-A0A7C0W5Q5-F1
#
_entry.id   AF-A0A7C0W5Q5-F1
#
_cell.length_a   1.000
_cell.length_b   1.000
_cell.length_c   1.000
_cell.angle_alpha   90.00
_cell.angle_beta   90.00
_cell.angle_gamma   90.00
#
_symmetry.space_group_name_H-M   'P 1'
#
loop_
_entity.id
_entity.type
_entity.pdbx_description
1 polymer ?
#
loop_
_entity_poly.entity_id
_entity_poly.type
_entity_poly.pdbx_seq_one_letter_code
_entity_poly.pdbx_strand_id
1 'polypeptide(L)' 'MSNVTMKQLLEAGVHFGHQTKRWNPKMEPYIYGARNGIHIIDLRQTLAQINR' A
#
# COMPACT_ATOMS: atom_id res chain seq x y z
N MET A 1 -0.23 -9.29 19.61
CA MET A 1 -0.45 -8.61 18.31
C MET A 1 0.34 -7.32 18.33
N SER A 2 1.10 -7.02 17.28
CA SER A 2 1.79 -5.73 17.15
C SER A 2 0.74 -4.64 16.96
N ASN A 3 0.73 -3.63 17.83
CA ASN A 3 -0.18 -2.48 17.74
C ASN A 3 0.27 -1.54 16.60
N VAL A 4 0.18 -2.00 15.36
CA VAL A 4 0.53 -1.19 14.18
C VAL A 4 -0.67 -0.35 13.79
N THR A 5 -0.46 0.96 13.71
CA THR A 5 -1.48 1.93 13.31
C THR A 5 -1.28 2.37 11.86
N MET A 6 -2.35 2.83 11.20
CA MET A 6 -2.26 3.41 9.85
C MET A 6 -1.27 4.57 9.77
N LYS A 7 -1.24 5.41 10.81
CA LYS A 7 -0.36 6.57 10.89
C LYS A 7 1.10 6.15 10.85
N GLN A 8 1.48 5.09 11.57
CA GLN A 8 2.85 4.56 11.55
C GLN A 8 3.24 4.04 10.16
N LEU A 9 2.35 3.33 9.46
CA LEU A 9 2.60 2.85 8.10
C LEU A 9 2.75 4.01 7.11
N LEU A 10 1.96 5.06 7.27
CA LEU A 10 2.02 6.25 6.44
C LEU A 10 3.35 7.00 6.64
N GLU A 11 3.74 7.25 7.89
CA GLU A 11 5.00 7.93 8.26
C GLU A 11 6.23 7.13 7.84
N ALA A 12 6.17 5.80 7.90
CA ALA A 12 7.22 4.91 7.42
C ALA A 12 7.31 4.83 5.88
N GLY A 13 6.36 5.39 5.14
CA GLY A 13 6.40 5.44 3.67
C GLY A 13 6.12 4.11 2.97
N VAL A 14 5.51 3.13 3.65
CA VAL A 14 5.33 1.77 3.08
C VAL A 14 4.24 1.68 2.01
N HIS A 15 3.48 2.76 1.78
CA HIS A 15 2.43 2.84 0.78
C HIS A 15 2.97 3.12 -0.63
N PHE A 16 4.24 3.45 -0.78
CA PHE A 16 4.86 3.65 -2.09
C PHE A 16 5.16 2.31 -2.75
N GLY A 17 4.49 2.06 -3.88
CA GLY A 17 4.71 0.90 -4.74
C GLY A 17 5.76 1.15 -5.81
N HIS A 18 5.68 0.37 -6.88
CA HIS A 18 6.56 0.52 -8.06
C HIS A 18 6.00 1.53 -9.08
N GLN A 19 6.83 1.82 -10.08
CA GLN A 19 6.42 2.64 -11.22
C GLN A 19 5.24 2.00 -11.97
N THR A 20 4.34 2.83 -12.51
CA THR A 20 3.14 2.38 -13.25
C THR A 20 3.44 1.55 -14.50
N LYS A 21 4.68 1.60 -14.99
CA LYS A 21 5.14 0.79 -16.13
C LYS A 21 5.62 -0.62 -15.75
N ARG A 22 5.92 -0.84 -14.46
CA ARG A 22 6.53 -2.09 -13.95
C ARG A 22 5.71 -2.61 -12.79
N TRP A 23 4.47 -3.01 -13.09
CA TRP A 23 3.55 -3.57 -12.11
C TRP A 23 2.93 -4.86 -12.65
N ASN A 24 2.45 -5.69 -11.72
CA ASN A 24 1.71 -6.92 -12.06
C ASN A 24 0.21 -6.61 -12.01
N PRO A 25 -0.57 -6.87 -13.08
CA PRO A 25 -2.01 -6.64 -13.10
C PRO A 25 -2.79 -7.25 -11.93
N LYS A 26 -2.30 -8.37 -11.37
CA LYS A 26 -2.91 -9.01 -10.19
C LYS A 26 -2.87 -8.14 -8.92
N MET A 27 -2.07 -7.07 -8.91
CA MET A 27 -2.01 -6.11 -7.81
C MET A 27 -3.11 -5.05 -7.85
N GLU A 28 -3.92 -5.00 -8.91
CA GLU A 28 -4.96 -3.98 -9.10
C GLU A 28 -5.88 -3.82 -7.89
N PRO A 29 -6.38 -4.89 -7.23
CA PRO A 29 -7.27 -4.75 -6.08
C PRO A 29 -6.61 -4.09 -4.85
N TYR A 30 -5.28 -4.13 -4.76
CA TYR A 30 -4.50 -3.60 -3.63
C TYR A 30 -3.95 -2.19 -3.88
N ILE A 31 -4.08 -1.68 -5.11
CA ILE A 31 -3.61 -0.36 -5.50
C ILE A 31 -4.72 0.66 -5.22
N TYR A 32 -4.43 1.63 -4.35
CA TYR A 32 -5.32 2.76 -4.08
C TYR A 32 -5.38 3.74 -5.27
N GLY A 33 -4.25 3.92 -5.95
CA GLY A 33 -4.15 4.79 -7.12
C GLY A 33 -2.71 4.95 -7.59
N ALA A 34 -2.46 5.95 -8.43
CA ALA A 34 -1.11 6.30 -8.85
C ALA A 34 -0.90 7.82 -8.83
N ARG A 35 0.28 8.27 -8.39
CA ARG A 35 0.67 9.69 -8.38
C ARG A 35 2.10 9.80 -8.86
N ASN A 36 2.37 10.75 -9.76
CA ASN A 36 3.70 10.98 -10.34
C ASN A 36 4.34 9.71 -10.92
N GLY A 37 3.51 8.81 -11.49
CA GLY A 37 3.98 7.57 -12.10
C GLY A 37 4.36 6.46 -11.11
N ILE A 38 4.06 6.60 -9.81
CA ILE A 38 4.25 5.56 -8.78
C ILE A 38 2.89 5.07 -8.29
N HIS A 39 2.71 3.76 -8.17
CA HIS A 39 1.52 3.18 -7.55
C HIS A 39 1.51 3.42 -6.04
N ILE A 40 0.35 3.77 -5.51
CA ILE A 40 0.08 3.93 -4.08
C ILE A 40 -0.73 2.71 -3.63
N ILE A 41 -0.24 2.01 -2.61
CA ILE A 41 -0.86 0.80 -2.06
C ILE A 41 -1.89 1.20 -0.98
N ASP A 42 -3.01 0.49 -0.94
CA ASP A 42 -4.06 0.72 0.04
C ASP A 42 -3.71 0.19 1.45
N LEU A 43 -3.33 1.11 2.33
CA LEU A 43 -2.99 0.79 3.72
C LEU A 43 -4.16 0.23 4.55
N ARG A 44 -5.42 0.46 4.15
CA ARG A 44 -6.58 -0.12 4.86
C ARG A 44 -6.58 -1.63 4.72
N GLN A 45 -6.35 -2.12 3.50
CA GLN A 45 -6.26 -3.54 3.22
C GLN A 45 -5.02 -4.14 3.91
N THR A 46 -3.89 -3.44 3.90
CA THR A 46 -2.68 -3.88 4.62
C THR A 46 -2.93 -4.05 6.11
N LEU A 47 -3.59 -3.09 6.77
CA LEU A 47 -3.92 -3.21 8.20
C LEU A 47 -4.86 -4.36 8.50
N ALA A 48 -5.87 -4.58 7.65
CA ALA A 48 -6.77 -5.72 7.80
C ALA A 48 -6.03 -7.06 7.70
N GLN A 49 -5.01 -7.16 6.82
CA GLN A 49 -4.18 -8.37 6.72
C GLN A 49 -3.16 -8.52 7.87
N ILE A 50 -2.66 -7.42 8.44
CA ILE A 50 -1.76 -7.46 9.61
C ILE A 50 -2.51 -7.93 10.88
N ASN A 51 -3.78 -7.53 11.00
CA ASN A 51 -4.62 -7.86 12.16
C ASN A 51 -5.38 -9.19 12.00
N ARG A 52 -5.15 -9.91 10.91
CA ARG A 52 -5.74 -11.23 10.65
C ARG A 52 -4.96 -12.33 11.36
#